data_AF-B4MGM1-F1
#
_entry.id   AF-B4MGM1-F1
#
_cell.length_a   1.000
_cell.length_b   1.000
_cell.length_c   1.000
_cell.angle_alpha   90.00
_cell.angle_beta   90.00
_cell.angle_gamma   90.00
#
_symmetry.space_group_name_H-M   'P 1'
#
loop_
_entity.id
_entity.type
_entity.pdbx_description
1 polymer ?
#
loop_
_entity_poly.entity_id
_entity_poly.type
_entity_poly.pdbx_seq_one_letter_code
_entity_poly.pdbx_strand_id
1 'polypeptide(L)'
;MDKDKQIMSNQIGYLILKDDGSLQESGGDLKNDERSANVIMGLINLTESIDDNFMPNSSCERISIDYEHHSYSICMSNRHIYIVKLSKGHNGVTTSSSSTSVYNDANTELNPSSTSSTTVLA
;
A
#
# COMPACT_ATOMS: atom_id res chain seq x y z
N MET A 1 9.02 26.67 13.71
CA MET A 1 8.24 25.56 14.28
C MET A 1 8.38 24.41 13.31
N ASP A 2 9.33 23.55 13.66
CA ASP A 2 9.90 22.53 12.81
C ASP A 2 8.83 21.54 12.36
N LYS A 3 8.77 21.34 11.05
CA LYS A 3 7.90 20.33 10.46
C LYS A 3 8.51 18.99 10.78
N ASP A 4 8.08 18.40 11.89
CA ASP A 4 8.23 16.97 12.12
C ASP A 4 7.45 16.26 11.01
N LYS A 5 8.13 16.08 9.87
CA LYS A 5 7.77 15.12 8.83
C LYS A 5 7.73 13.80 9.60
N GLN A 6 6.53 13.38 10.00
CA GLN A 6 6.32 12.14 10.71
C GLN A 6 6.71 11.01 9.74
N ILE A 7 8.00 10.68 9.75
CA ILE A 7 8.57 9.59 8.96
C ILE A 7 7.95 8.34 9.56
N MET A 8 7.09 7.69 8.78
CA MET A 8 6.55 6.39 9.15
C MET A 8 7.74 5.49 9.53
N SER A 9 7.69 4.78 10.64
CA SER A 9 8.85 4.04 11.17
C SER A 9 9.39 2.99 10.21
N ASN A 10 8.58 2.55 9.25
CA ASN A 10 8.93 1.62 8.18
C ASN A 10 9.19 2.30 6.82
N GLN A 11 9.22 3.63 6.75
CA GLN A 11 9.56 4.35 5.53
C GLN A 11 11.05 4.19 5.22
N ILE A 12 11.34 3.57 4.06
CA ILE A 12 12.70 3.33 3.57
C ILE A 12 13.05 4.19 2.36
N GLY A 13 12.07 4.86 1.75
CA GLY A 13 12.32 5.79 0.65
C GLY A 13 11.13 6.70 0.37
N TYR A 14 11.38 7.80 -0.33
CA TYR A 14 10.31 8.68 -0.81
C TYR A 14 10.70 9.43 -2.08
N LEU A 15 9.69 9.79 -2.86
CA LEU A 15 9.74 10.77 -3.96
C LEU A 15 8.61 11.78 -3.76
N ILE A 16 8.91 13.04 -4.05
CA ILE A 16 7.92 14.09 -4.20
C ILE A 16 8.07 14.63 -5.62
N LEU A 17 7.03 14.47 -6.42
CA LEU A 17 6.97 14.97 -7.79
C LEU A 17 5.97 16.13 -7.86
N LYS A 18 6.16 16.99 -8.85
CA LYS A 18 5.11 17.91 -9.29
C LYS A 18 4.06 17.16 -10.12
N ASP A 19 2.95 17.83 -10.40
CA ASP A 19 1.89 17.37 -11.28
C ASP A 19 2.37 17.08 -12.72
N ASP A 20 3.44 17.73 -13.18
CA ASP A 20 4.09 17.44 -14.46
C ASP A 20 5.05 16.24 -14.42
N GLY A 21 5.17 15.56 -13.29
CA GLY A 21 6.09 14.44 -13.07
C GLY A 21 7.54 14.85 -12.76
N SER A 22 7.86 16.15 -12.72
CA SER A 22 9.20 16.62 -12.39
C SER A 22 9.56 16.30 -10.94
N LEU A 23 10.75 15.75 -10.74
CA LEU A 23 11.27 15.43 -9.41
C LEU A 23 11.57 16.71 -8.60
N GLN A 24 10.95 16.84 -7.42
CA GLN A 24 11.19 17.95 -6.49
C GLN A 24 12.08 17.54 -5.33
N GLU A 25 11.77 16.41 -4.70
CA GLU A 25 12.53 15.89 -3.55
C GLU A 25 12.58 14.36 -3.62
N SER A 26 13.70 13.78 -3.18
CA SER A 26 13.84 12.32 -3.05
C SER A 26 14.72 11.95 -1.88
N GLY A 27 14.55 10.73 -1.38
CA GLY A 27 15.41 10.19 -0.31
C GLY A 27 15.25 8.70 -0.07
N GLY A 28 16.17 8.15 0.72
CA GLY A 28 16.26 6.71 0.99
C GLY A 28 16.47 5.89 -0.27
N ASP A 29 15.80 4.74 -0.36
CA ASP A 29 15.85 3.82 -1.50
C ASP A 29 15.40 4.42 -2.84
N LEU A 30 14.64 5.52 -2.80
CA LEU A 30 14.15 6.19 -4.01
C LEU A 30 14.95 7.43 -4.36
N LYS A 31 16.12 7.66 -3.75
CA LYS A 31 16.93 8.84 -4.04
C LYS A 31 17.31 8.88 -5.52
N ASN A 32 16.90 9.96 -6.22
CA ASN A 32 17.09 10.17 -7.65
C ASN A 32 16.56 9.02 -8.55
N ASP A 33 15.57 8.26 -8.07
CA ASP A 33 14.96 7.19 -8.87
C ASP A 33 13.89 7.74 -9.83
N GLU A 34 14.36 8.39 -10.88
CA GLU A 34 13.53 8.94 -11.96
C GLU A 34 12.79 7.83 -12.73
N ARG A 35 13.33 6.61 -12.74
CA ARG A 35 12.68 5.48 -13.39
C ARG A 35 11.37 5.13 -12.68
N SER A 36 11.40 5.01 -11.35
CA SER A 36 10.20 4.78 -10.56
C SER A 36 9.21 5.94 -10.69
N ALA A 37 9.70 7.19 -10.72
CA ALA A 37 8.85 8.35 -10.97
C ALA A 37 8.09 8.25 -12.29
N ASN A 38 8.77 7.90 -13.39
CA ASN A 38 8.16 7.77 -14.72
C ASN A 38 7.11 6.64 -14.77
N VAL A 39 7.39 5.50 -14.13
CA VAL A 39 6.43 4.38 -14.06
C VAL A 39 5.19 4.79 -13.27
N ILE A 40 5.37 5.43 -12.11
CA ILE A 40 4.27 5.87 -11.25
C ILE A 40 3.43 6.94 -11.95
N MET A 41 4.05 7.87 -12.69
CA MET A 41 3.32 8.86 -13.48
C MET A 41 2.45 8.19 -14.54
N GLY A 42 2.95 7.13 -15.20
CA GLY A 42 2.16 6.32 -16.12
C GLY A 42 0.94 5.68 -15.46
N LEU A 43 1.08 5.20 -14.22
CA LEU A 43 -0.05 4.65 -13.45
C LEU A 43 -1.10 5.71 -13.12
N ILE A 44 -0.67 6.90 -12.70
CA ILE A 44 -1.56 8.02 -12.39
C ILE A 44 -2.37 8.42 -13.64
N ASN A 45 -1.69 8.63 -14.77
CA ASN A 45 -2.35 8.98 -16.03
C ASN A 45 -3.36 7.90 -16.47
N LEU A 46 -3.07 6.62 -16.21
CA LEU A 46 -4.01 5.54 -16.48
C LEU A 46 -5.26 5.65 -15.61
N THR A 47 -5.11 5.98 -14.32
CA THR A 47 -6.27 6.17 -13.43
C THR A 47 -7.15 7.36 -13.81
N GLU A 48 -6.59 8.40 -14.43
CA GLU A 48 -7.35 9.55 -14.95
C GLU A 48 -8.13 9.22 -16.22
N SER A 49 -7.75 8.15 -16.94
CA SER A 49 -8.44 7.71 -18.16
C SER A 49 -9.62 6.76 -17.90
N ILE A 50 -9.91 6.44 -16.65
CA ILE A 50 -11.00 5.53 -16.26
C ILE A 50 -12.34 6.22 -16.51
N ASP A 51 -13.27 5.51 -17.17
CA ASP A 51 -14.61 6.01 -17.45
C ASP A 51 -15.39 6.30 -16.15
N ASP A 52 -16.05 7.45 -16.10
CA ASP A 52 -16.91 7.88 -15.00
C ASP A 52 -18.05 6.88 -14.75
N ASN A 53 -18.49 6.13 -15.77
CA ASN A 53 -19.49 5.07 -15.58
C ASN A 53 -18.96 3.89 -14.74
N PHE A 54 -17.66 3.63 -14.81
CA PHE A 54 -17.00 2.58 -14.03
C PHE A 54 -16.64 3.06 -12.62
N MET A 55 -16.24 4.33 -12.48
CA MET A 55 -15.80 4.92 -11.22
C MET A 55 -16.50 6.27 -10.95
N PRO A 56 -17.82 6.26 -10.67
CA PRO A 56 -18.60 7.49 -10.59
C PRO A 56 -18.17 8.34 -9.39
N ASN A 57 -17.79 9.59 -9.67
CA ASN A 57 -17.42 10.63 -8.69
C ASN A 57 -16.16 10.35 -7.86
N SER A 58 -15.31 9.40 -8.25
CA SER A 58 -14.09 9.11 -7.51
C SER A 58 -12.86 9.51 -8.34
N SER A 59 -12.13 10.53 -7.90
CA SER A 59 -10.72 10.60 -8.22
C SER A 59 -10.00 9.47 -7.46
N CYS A 60 -8.95 8.91 -8.05
CA CYS A 60 -8.13 7.93 -7.35
C CYS A 60 -7.40 8.62 -6.18
N GLU A 61 -7.94 8.48 -4.96
CA GLU A 61 -7.41 9.16 -3.77
C GLU A 61 -6.02 8.62 -3.37
N ARG A 62 -5.83 7.31 -3.54
CA ARG A 62 -4.62 6.61 -3.15
C ARG A 62 -4.38 5.38 -4.00
N ILE A 63 -3.16 5.24 -4.51
CA ILE A 63 -2.67 4.02 -5.15
C ILE A 63 -1.71 3.33 -4.17
N SER A 64 -1.93 2.05 -3.91
CA SER A 64 -1.00 1.23 -3.13
C SER A 64 -0.48 0.08 -4.00
N ILE A 65 0.83 -0.05 -4.11
CA ILE A 65 1.48 -1.14 -4.86
C ILE A 65 2.15 -2.06 -3.86
N ASP A 66 1.66 -3.30 -3.78
CA ASP A 66 2.05 -4.24 -2.75
C ASP A 66 3.04 -5.28 -3.30
N TYR A 67 4.28 -5.23 -2.82
CA TYR A 67 5.30 -6.25 -3.12
C TYR A 67 5.50 -7.16 -1.90
N GLU A 68 6.25 -8.24 -2.08
CA GLU A 68 6.51 -9.22 -1.02
C GLU A 68 7.22 -8.59 0.20
N HIS A 69 8.26 -7.79 -0.02
CA HIS A 69 9.10 -7.23 1.05
C HIS A 69 8.93 -5.72 1.27
N HIS A 70 8.17 -5.05 0.42
CA HIS A 70 7.91 -3.61 0.54
C HIS A 70 6.59 -3.25 -0.11
N SER A 71 6.16 -2.02 0.08
CA SER A 71 5.03 -1.46 -0.65
C SER A 71 5.28 -0.01 -1.02
N TYR A 72 4.55 0.47 -2.02
CA TYR A 72 4.47 1.89 -2.34
C TYR A 72 3.10 2.42 -1.93
N SER A 73 3.11 3.60 -1.33
CA SER A 73 1.93 4.41 -1.06
C SER A 73 2.03 5.69 -1.87
N ILE A 74 1.05 5.93 -2.74
CA ILE A 74 1.03 7.07 -3.67
C ILE A 74 -0.23 7.86 -3.42
N CYS A 75 -0.08 9.15 -3.14
CA CYS A 75 -1.19 10.09 -2.92
C CYS A 75 -0.90 11.41 -3.62
N MET A 76 -1.95 12.11 -4.05
CA MET A 76 -1.85 13.41 -4.69
C MET A 76 -2.47 14.49 -3.80
N SER A 77 -1.76 15.58 -3.55
CA SER A 77 -2.28 16.72 -2.79
C SER A 77 -1.57 18.01 -3.20
N ASN A 78 -2.30 19.12 -3.31
CA ASN A 78 -1.74 20.44 -3.64
C ASN A 78 -0.81 20.43 -4.87
N ARG A 79 -1.20 19.74 -5.95
CA ARG A 79 -0.40 19.58 -7.19
C ARG A 79 0.95 18.89 -6.98
N HIS A 80 1.10 18.16 -5.88
CA HIS A 80 2.25 17.32 -5.61
C HIS A 80 1.83 15.86 -5.54
N ILE A 81 2.67 15.00 -6.09
CA ILE A 81 2.54 13.56 -6.01
C ILE A 81 3.52 13.08 -4.94
N TYR A 82 2.97 12.48 -3.88
CA TYR A 82 3.73 11.93 -2.76
C TYR A 82 3.84 10.43 -2.93
N ILE A 83 5.07 9.93 -3.01
CA ILE A 83 5.37 8.51 -3.14
C ILE A 83 6.21 8.12 -1.94
N VAL A 84 5.76 7.11 -1.20
CA VAL A 84 6.49 6.57 -0.06
C VAL A 84 6.72 5.08 -0.27
N LYS A 85 7.97 4.64 -0.16
CA LYS A 85 8.34 3.23 -0.08
C LYS A 85 8.40 2.80 1.37
N LEU A 86 7.60 1.80 1.70
CA LEU A 86 7.47 1.25 3.04
C LEU A 86 8.07 -0.15 3.06
N SER A 87 8.98 -0.43 3.98
CA SER A 87 9.47 -1.78 4.24
C SER A 87 8.38 -2.59 4.90
N LYS A 88 8.17 -3.81 4.40
CA LYS A 88 7.47 -4.84 5.15
C LYS A 88 8.56 -5.62 5.85
N GLY A 89 8.84 -5.25 7.10
CA GLY A 89 9.78 -6.02 7.89
C GLY A 89 9.35 -7.48 7.88
N HIS A 90 10.24 -8.39 7.47
CA HIS A 90 10.25 -9.69 8.13
C HIS A 90 10.71 -9.37 9.56
N ASN A 91 9.79 -8.99 10.44
CA ASN A 91 10.12 -9.04 11.84
C ASN A 91 10.13 -10.53 12.17
N GLY A 92 11.30 -11.07 12.48
CA GLY A 92 11.48 -12.43 13.02
C GLY A 92 10.84 -12.58 14.40
N VAL A 93 9.54 -12.30 14.49
CA VAL A 93 8.61 -12.78 15.50
C VAL A 93 7.33 -13.12 14.73
N THR A 94 7.24 -14.38 14.34
CA THR A 94 6.01 -15.02 13.88
C THR A 94 5.01 -15.00 15.03
N THR A 95 4.28 -13.90 15.21
CA THR A 95 2.91 -14.01 15.68
C THR A 95 2.08 -14.26 14.42
N SER A 96 1.97 -15.54 14.07
CA SER A 96 1.02 -16.03 13.10
C SER A 96 -0.38 -15.71 13.59
N SER A 97 -0.87 -14.51 13.26
CA SER A 97 -2.30 -14.28 13.17
C SER A 97 -2.76 -15.00 11.91
N SER A 98 -2.99 -16.30 12.05
CA SER A 98 -3.65 -17.11 11.02
C SER A 98 -5.07 -16.55 10.85
N SER A 99 -5.23 -15.53 10.00
CA SER A 99 -6.54 -15.11 9.52
C SER A 99 -7.01 -16.17 8.52
N THR A 100 -7.59 -17.25 9.04
CA THR A 100 -8.43 -18.12 8.23
C THR A 100 -9.65 -17.31 7.82
N SER A 101 -9.64 -16.77 6.61
CA SER A 101 -10.87 -16.24 6.00
C SER A 101 -11.75 -17.43 5.65
N VAL A 102 -12.67 -17.76 6.55
CA VAL A 102 -13.79 -18.68 6.27
C VAL A 102 -14.72 -17.94 5.33
N TYR A 103 -14.69 -18.28 4.03
CA TYR A 103 -15.72 -17.84 3.10
C TYR A 103 -17.00 -18.61 3.43
N ASN A 104 -18.03 -17.90 3.90
CA ASN A 104 -19.36 -18.50 4.08
C ASN A 104 -20.06 -18.55 2.71
N ASP A 105 -20.18 -19.76 2.16
CA ASP A 105 -21.04 -20.05 1.02
C ASP A 105 -22.51 -20.03 1.48
N ALA A 106 -23.36 -19.34 0.72
CA ALA A 106 -24.73 -19.02 1.07
C ALA A 106 -25.72 -20.15 0.69
N ASN A 107 -25.34 -21.41 0.91
CA ASN A 107 -26.22 -22.56 0.69
C ASN A 107 -25.80 -23.76 1.54
N THR A 108 -26.24 -23.85 2.80
CA THR A 108 -26.74 -25.10 3.40
C THR A 108 -27.28 -24.90 4.82
N GLU A 109 -28.40 -25.56 5.08
CA GLU A 109 -29.14 -25.60 6.34
C GLU A 109 -28.50 -26.51 7.41
N LEU A 110 -28.67 -26.09 8.68
CA LEU A 110 -28.86 -26.86 9.92
C LEU A 110 -27.74 -27.77 10.52
N ASN A 111 -27.26 -27.28 11.69
CA ASN A 111 -26.94 -27.95 12.97
C ASN A 111 -25.46 -28.28 13.35
N PRO A 112 -25.09 -28.17 14.66
CA PRO A 112 -23.72 -28.00 15.15
C PRO A 112 -23.12 -29.28 15.74
N SER A 113 -21.78 -29.41 15.77
CA SER A 113 -21.03 -30.01 16.89
C SER A 113 -19.54 -30.17 16.60
N SER A 114 -18.74 -30.01 17.67
CA SER A 114 -17.49 -30.75 17.98
C SER A 114 -16.23 -30.37 17.19
N THR A 115 -15.01 -30.35 17.72
CA THR A 115 -14.44 -30.49 19.07
C THR A 115 -12.96 -30.10 18.96
N SER A 116 -12.42 -29.54 20.05
CA SER A 116 -11.02 -29.29 20.43
C SER A 116 -9.93 -30.15 19.78
N SER A 117 -8.69 -29.62 19.72
CA SER A 117 -7.51 -30.28 20.33
C SER A 117 -6.26 -29.39 20.34
N THR A 118 -5.71 -29.21 21.54
CA THR A 118 -4.37 -28.74 21.91
C THR A 118 -3.29 -29.76 21.54
N THR A 119 -2.04 -29.31 21.37
CA THR A 119 -0.83 -30.02 21.88
C THR A 119 0.34 -29.03 22.04
N VAL A 120 1.15 -29.33 23.05
CA VAL A 120 2.16 -28.56 23.77
C VAL A 120 3.58 -29.02 23.36
N LEU A 121 4.61 -28.30 23.83
CA LEU A 121 6.03 -28.71 24.05
C LEU A 121 7.00 -28.56 22.86
N ALA A 122 8.29 -28.25 23.04
CA ALA A 122 9.15 -28.20 24.24
C ALA A 122 10.18 -27.06 24.12
#